data_AF-A0A1B1RZX1-F1
#
_entry.id   AF-A0A1B1RZX1-F1
#
_cell.length_a   1.000
_cell.length_b   1.000
_cell.length_c   1.000
_cell.angle_alpha   90.00
_cell.angle_beta   90.00
_cell.angle_gamma   90.00
#
_symmetry.space_group_name_H-M   'P 1'
#
loop_
_entity.id
_entity.type
_entity.pdbx_description
1 polymer ?
#
loop_
_entity_poly.entity_id
_entity_poly.type
_entity_poly.pdbx_seq_one_letter_code
_entity_poly.pdbx_strand_id
1 'polypeptide(L)'
;MRSHLLHVAAAFMVVKKEDVESSLKLVNQNQQALNDSGFWKTSYTYLAALLMKNPEEAEQARTLYEEMKKYHKFLTSNEDIPYAALLGSREGLLEKRAATMNMYYRDLHEQGFTMGNNLQWLSQIMTFESADYNPEMVGKVLAIQQFFKDENIKIAYTQYPTVGFLAVTGVGGNVLSEIVSNTRELENHKIFRWYKDMAFSTAVQLTMADHIEDQDVANVTFSTSLETLMQAQQAAMMVSINAAIISTTST
;
A
#
# COMPACT_ATOMS: atom_id res chain seq x y z
N MET A 1 19.73 4.54 -7.10
CA MET A 1 18.29 4.23 -7.13
C MET A 1 17.92 3.11 -8.10
N ARG A 2 18.27 3.21 -9.40
CA ARG A 2 17.88 2.22 -10.44
C ARG A 2 18.33 0.79 -10.16
N SER A 3 19.54 0.56 -9.65
CA SER A 3 19.99 -0.80 -9.31
C SER A 3 19.27 -1.35 -8.08
N HIS A 4 19.01 -0.55 -7.04
CA HIS A 4 18.46 -1.07 -5.77
C HIS A 4 17.03 -1.62 -5.89
N LEU A 5 16.15 -0.98 -6.66
CA LEU A 5 14.79 -1.52 -6.91
C LEU A 5 14.82 -2.83 -7.71
N LEU A 6 15.79 -2.99 -8.61
CA LEU A 6 16.03 -4.26 -9.30
C LEU A 6 16.53 -5.35 -8.32
N HIS A 7 17.31 -5.00 -7.30
CA HIS A 7 17.71 -5.96 -6.26
C HIS A 7 16.54 -6.33 -5.35
N VAL A 8 15.64 -5.39 -5.02
CA VAL A 8 14.42 -5.68 -4.24
C VAL A 8 13.46 -6.55 -5.06
N ALA A 9 13.25 -6.20 -6.34
CA ALA A 9 12.47 -7.02 -7.27
C ALA A 9 13.05 -8.43 -7.44
N ALA A 10 14.36 -8.55 -7.65
CA ALA A 10 15.04 -9.84 -7.77
C ALA A 10 14.99 -10.64 -6.46
N ALA A 11 15.20 -10.01 -5.30
CA ALA A 11 15.08 -10.66 -4.01
C ALA A 11 13.64 -11.17 -3.78
N PHE A 12 12.64 -10.38 -4.17
CA PHE A 12 11.24 -10.78 -4.08
C PHE A 12 10.89 -11.94 -5.02
N MET A 13 11.39 -11.93 -6.26
CA MET A 13 11.20 -13.03 -7.22
C MET A 13 11.87 -14.33 -6.74
N VAL A 14 13.06 -14.22 -6.13
CA VAL A 14 13.75 -15.35 -5.49
C VAL A 14 12.95 -15.90 -4.31
N VAL A 15 12.37 -15.04 -3.47
CA VAL A 15 11.49 -15.44 -2.35
C VAL A 15 10.23 -16.15 -2.86
N LYS A 16 9.65 -15.68 -3.97
CA LYS A 16 8.46 -16.28 -4.60
C LYS A 16 8.73 -17.54 -5.43
N LYS A 17 9.99 -17.98 -5.55
CA LYS A 17 10.41 -19.12 -6.40
C LYS A 17 10.00 -18.98 -7.88
N GLU A 18 9.95 -17.76 -8.38
CA GLU A 18 9.68 -17.49 -9.80
C GLU A 18 10.97 -17.60 -10.65
N ASP A 19 10.81 -17.81 -11.96
CA ASP A 19 11.93 -17.69 -12.90
C ASP A 19 12.38 -16.23 -12.99
N VAL A 20 13.49 -15.93 -12.33
CA VAL A 20 14.00 -14.57 -12.13
C VAL A 20 14.25 -13.86 -13.48
N GLU A 21 14.73 -14.57 -14.49
CA GLU A 21 15.02 -13.96 -15.80
C GLU A 21 13.73 -13.53 -16.53
N SER A 22 12.74 -14.43 -16.60
CA SER A 22 11.44 -14.12 -17.22
C SER A 22 10.69 -13.03 -16.44
N SER A 23 10.68 -13.08 -15.11
CA SER A 23 10.01 -12.08 -14.28
C SER A 23 10.68 -10.70 -14.39
N LEU A 24 12.03 -10.63 -14.44
CA LEU A 24 12.72 -9.36 -14.69
C LEU A 24 12.45 -8.80 -16.09
N LYS A 25 12.35 -9.67 -17.10
CA LYS A 25 11.98 -9.25 -18.46
C LYS A 25 10.58 -8.65 -18.49
N LEU A 26 9.61 -9.30 -17.85
CA LEU A 26 8.23 -8.81 -17.74
C LEU A 26 8.17 -7.46 -17.03
N VAL A 27 8.85 -7.30 -15.89
CA VAL A 27 8.89 -6.01 -15.17
C VAL A 27 9.47 -4.90 -16.05
N ASN A 28 10.51 -5.16 -16.83
CA ASN A 28 11.05 -4.16 -17.74
C ASN A 28 10.07 -3.81 -18.88
N GLN A 29 9.33 -4.78 -19.40
CA GLN A 29 8.29 -4.56 -20.41
C GLN A 29 7.14 -3.72 -19.84
N ASN A 30 6.63 -4.07 -18.66
CA ASN A 30 5.59 -3.32 -17.95
C ASN A 30 6.06 -1.88 -17.65
N GLN A 31 7.31 -1.71 -17.21
CA GLN A 31 7.88 -0.38 -16.96
C GLN A 31 7.96 0.46 -18.22
N GLN A 32 8.31 -0.15 -19.36
CA GLN A 32 8.35 0.55 -20.63
C GLN A 32 6.94 0.97 -21.05
N ALA A 33 5.95 0.09 -20.95
CA ALA A 33 4.56 0.41 -21.27
C ALA A 33 3.99 1.53 -20.38
N LEU A 34 4.33 1.55 -19.08
CA LEU A 34 3.97 2.68 -18.22
C LEU A 34 4.57 4.00 -18.72
N ASN A 35 5.81 4.01 -19.20
CA ASN A 35 6.39 5.22 -19.79
C ASN A 35 5.67 5.62 -21.08
N ASP A 36 5.36 4.65 -21.94
CA ASP A 36 4.72 4.88 -23.23
C ASP A 36 3.28 5.41 -23.06
N SER A 37 2.58 5.00 -22.00
CA SER A 37 1.27 5.54 -21.58
C SER A 37 1.34 6.96 -20.98
N GLY A 38 2.54 7.52 -20.79
CA GLY A 38 2.78 8.89 -20.36
C GLY A 38 3.18 9.07 -18.89
N PHE A 39 3.50 7.99 -18.16
CA PHE A 39 4.10 8.13 -16.83
C PHE A 39 5.60 8.43 -16.91
N TRP A 40 6.08 9.32 -16.04
CA TRP A 40 7.51 9.56 -15.93
C TRP A 40 8.20 8.42 -15.19
N LYS A 41 9.39 8.08 -15.67
CA LYS A 41 10.24 7.06 -15.06
C LYS A 41 10.68 7.47 -13.65
N THR A 42 10.15 6.80 -12.64
CA THR A 42 10.42 7.03 -11.21
C THR A 42 10.55 5.70 -10.50
N SER A 43 10.89 5.71 -9.20
CA SER A 43 10.81 4.50 -8.37
C SER A 43 9.41 3.89 -8.39
N TYR A 44 8.36 4.72 -8.38
CA TYR A 44 6.97 4.28 -8.35
C TYR A 44 6.52 3.59 -9.64
N THR A 45 7.03 3.97 -10.82
CA THR A 45 6.69 3.23 -12.05
C THR A 45 7.32 1.84 -12.11
N TYR A 46 8.45 1.61 -11.44
CA TYR A 46 8.98 0.24 -11.28
C TYR A 46 8.16 -0.58 -10.29
N LEU A 47 7.64 0.03 -9.22
CA LEU A 47 6.72 -0.64 -8.29
C LEU A 47 5.39 -1.00 -8.96
N ALA A 48 4.84 -0.07 -9.74
CA ALA A 48 3.67 -0.33 -10.57
C ALA A 48 3.92 -1.49 -11.55
N ALA A 49 5.08 -1.51 -12.21
CA ALA A 49 5.44 -2.58 -13.13
C ALA A 49 5.53 -3.97 -12.48
N LEU A 50 5.89 -4.04 -11.19
CA LEU A 50 5.90 -5.29 -10.41
C LEU A 50 4.49 -5.80 -10.08
N LEU A 51 3.50 -4.91 -10.03
CA LEU A 51 2.11 -5.24 -9.71
C LEU A 51 1.28 -5.57 -10.95
N MET A 52 1.78 -5.20 -12.13
CA MET A 52 1.13 -5.48 -13.40
C MET A 52 1.39 -6.91 -13.87
N LYS A 53 0.35 -7.55 -14.43
CA LYS A 53 0.46 -8.90 -15.01
C LYS A 53 1.00 -8.87 -16.44
N ASN A 54 0.75 -7.79 -17.16
CA ASN A 54 1.16 -7.62 -18.54
C ASN A 54 1.25 -6.12 -18.92
N PRO A 55 1.91 -5.77 -20.04
CA PRO A 55 2.09 -4.38 -20.45
C PRO A 55 0.79 -3.63 -20.75
N GLU A 56 -0.26 -4.32 -21.17
CA GLU A 56 -1.55 -3.73 -21.54
C GLU A 56 -2.26 -3.05 -20.36
N GLU A 57 -1.99 -3.49 -19.13
CA GLU A 57 -2.51 -2.88 -17.90
C GLU A 57 -2.01 -1.43 -17.68
N ALA A 58 -0.97 -0.97 -18.41
CA ALA A 58 -0.45 0.39 -18.29
C ALA A 58 -1.49 1.46 -18.66
N GLU A 59 -2.30 1.23 -19.70
CA GLU A 59 -3.35 2.18 -20.12
C GLU A 59 -4.49 2.26 -19.10
N GLN A 60 -4.81 1.14 -18.45
CA GLN A 60 -5.80 1.10 -17.37
C GLN A 60 -5.29 1.87 -16.15
N ALA A 61 -4.01 1.67 -15.79
CA ALA A 61 -3.35 2.42 -14.73
C ALA A 61 -3.36 3.92 -15.03
N ARG A 62 -3.05 4.31 -16.26
CA ARG A 62 -3.05 5.69 -16.71
C ARG A 62 -4.44 6.32 -16.64
N THR A 63 -5.45 5.60 -17.10
CA THR A 63 -6.84 6.04 -17.07
C THR A 63 -7.32 6.25 -15.65
N LEU A 64 -7.14 5.26 -14.76
CA LEU A 64 -7.54 5.38 -13.36
C LEU A 64 -6.83 6.55 -12.66
N TYR A 65 -5.53 6.74 -12.93
CA TYR A 65 -4.76 7.85 -12.39
C TYR A 65 -5.32 9.22 -12.79
N GLU A 66 -5.72 9.39 -14.05
CA GLU A 66 -6.34 10.64 -14.50
C GLU A 66 -7.76 10.83 -13.95
N GLU A 67 -8.54 9.76 -13.79
CA GLU A 67 -9.84 9.82 -13.11
C GLU A 67 -9.70 10.25 -11.64
N MET A 68 -8.71 9.73 -10.92
CA MET A 68 -8.40 10.15 -9.55
C MET A 68 -8.02 11.63 -9.47
N LYS A 69 -7.24 12.14 -10.44
CA LYS A 69 -6.86 13.56 -10.51
C LYS A 69 -8.04 14.52 -10.66
N LYS A 70 -9.18 14.06 -11.21
CA LYS A 70 -10.39 14.90 -11.30
C LYS A 70 -10.94 15.26 -9.92
N TYR A 71 -10.78 14.38 -8.93
CA TYR A 71 -11.22 14.62 -7.55
C TYR A 71 -10.11 15.20 -6.67
N HIS A 72 -8.88 14.69 -6.81
CA HIS A 72 -7.77 15.01 -5.92
C HIS A 72 -6.54 15.53 -6.68
N LYS A 73 -6.70 16.63 -7.41
CA LYS A 73 -5.68 17.19 -8.31
C LYS A 73 -4.31 17.43 -7.67
N PHE A 74 -4.27 17.86 -6.41
CA PHE A 74 -3.02 18.19 -5.70
C PHE A 74 -2.44 17.03 -4.88
N LEU A 75 -3.27 16.06 -4.50
CA LEU A 75 -2.83 14.90 -3.71
C LEU A 75 -2.39 13.75 -4.63
N THR A 76 -3.03 13.61 -5.80
CA THR A 76 -2.69 12.56 -6.76
C THR A 76 -1.35 12.87 -7.43
N SER A 77 -0.35 12.06 -7.12
CA SER A 77 1.06 12.28 -7.42
C SER A 77 1.74 10.99 -7.89
N ASN A 78 3.06 11.00 -8.08
CA ASN A 78 3.77 9.77 -8.48
C ASN A 78 3.59 8.61 -7.49
N GLU A 79 3.29 8.91 -6.22
CA GLU A 79 3.10 7.91 -5.17
C GLU A 79 1.85 7.06 -5.36
N ASP A 80 0.88 7.54 -6.15
CA ASP A 80 -0.37 6.86 -6.45
C ASP A 80 -0.28 5.93 -7.67
N ILE A 81 0.78 6.04 -8.48
CA ILE A 81 0.95 5.22 -9.70
C ILE A 81 0.88 3.71 -9.40
N PRO A 82 1.52 3.19 -8.33
CA PRO A 82 1.45 1.77 -8.02
C PRO A 82 0.03 1.31 -7.65
N TYR A 83 -0.73 2.15 -6.93
CA TYR A 83 -2.13 1.86 -6.62
C TYR A 83 -3.00 1.92 -7.87
N ALA A 84 -2.75 2.88 -8.77
CA ALA A 84 -3.45 2.98 -10.04
C ALA A 84 -3.21 1.74 -10.92
N ALA A 85 -1.98 1.20 -10.93
CA ALA A 85 -1.67 -0.05 -11.64
C ALA A 85 -2.34 -1.27 -11.00
N LEU A 86 -2.30 -1.38 -9.66
CA LEU A 86 -2.93 -2.50 -8.94
C LEU A 86 -4.45 -2.52 -9.09
N LEU A 87 -5.08 -1.35 -9.09
CA LEU A 87 -6.54 -1.19 -9.06
C LEU A 87 -7.13 -0.98 -10.46
N GLY A 88 -6.34 -0.52 -11.43
CA GLY A 88 -6.78 -0.30 -12.81
C GLY A 88 -7.08 -1.61 -13.55
N SER A 89 -6.41 -2.70 -13.20
CA SER A 89 -6.63 -4.03 -13.77
C SER A 89 -7.76 -4.82 -13.10
N ARG A 90 -8.43 -4.23 -12.10
CA ARG A 90 -9.56 -4.84 -11.40
C ARG A 90 -10.86 -4.63 -12.17
N GLU A 91 -11.81 -5.53 -11.95
CA GLU A 91 -13.14 -5.41 -12.53
C GLU A 91 -13.85 -4.13 -12.08
N GLY A 92 -14.75 -3.62 -12.94
CA GLY A 92 -15.51 -2.39 -12.71
C GLY A 92 -14.99 -1.19 -13.51
N LEU A 93 -15.85 -0.17 -13.62
CA LEU A 93 -15.52 1.06 -14.35
C LEU A 93 -14.53 1.91 -13.56
N LEU A 94 -13.48 2.41 -14.22
CA LEU A 94 -12.40 3.17 -13.59
C LEU A 94 -12.90 4.53 -13.06
N GLU A 95 -13.81 5.17 -13.79
CA GLU A 95 -14.46 6.42 -13.39
C GLU A 95 -15.28 6.22 -12.11
N LYS A 96 -16.02 5.11 -12.05
CA LYS A 96 -16.83 4.74 -10.88
C LYS A 96 -15.92 4.46 -9.68
N ARG A 97 -14.84 3.70 -9.89
CA ARG A 97 -13.86 3.39 -8.86
C ARG A 97 -13.23 4.66 -8.29
N ALA A 98 -12.77 5.59 -9.13
CA ALA A 98 -12.22 6.87 -8.69
C ALA A 98 -13.25 7.72 -7.91
N ALA A 99 -14.51 7.72 -8.35
CA ALA A 99 -15.59 8.38 -7.61
C ALA A 99 -15.80 7.76 -6.23
N THR A 100 -15.80 6.43 -6.15
CA THR A 100 -15.92 5.68 -4.89
C THR A 100 -14.75 5.93 -3.94
N MET A 101 -13.52 6.03 -4.46
CA MET A 101 -12.35 6.45 -3.65
C MET A 101 -12.60 7.82 -2.99
N ASN A 102 -13.07 8.80 -3.78
CA ASN A 102 -13.38 10.12 -3.25
C ASN A 102 -14.56 10.11 -2.24
N MET A 103 -15.54 9.23 -2.43
CA MET A 103 -16.61 9.04 -1.42
C MET A 103 -16.03 8.54 -0.09
N TYR A 104 -15.21 7.47 -0.10
CA TYR A 104 -14.55 6.98 1.11
C TYR A 104 -13.65 8.03 1.75
N TYR A 105 -12.88 8.78 0.95
CA TYR A 105 -12.02 9.87 1.45
C TYR A 105 -12.83 10.90 2.24
N ARG A 106 -13.96 11.35 1.69
CA ARG A 106 -14.83 12.35 2.32
C ARG A 106 -15.49 11.81 3.58
N ASP A 107 -16.05 10.61 3.52
CA ASP A 107 -16.76 10.02 4.66
C ASP A 107 -15.80 9.80 5.83
N LEU A 108 -14.61 9.24 5.58
CA LEU A 108 -13.61 9.06 6.63
C LEU A 108 -13.13 10.41 7.20
N HIS A 109 -12.99 11.44 6.36
CA HIS A 109 -12.66 12.78 6.85
C HIS A 109 -13.76 13.33 7.79
N GLU A 110 -15.03 13.14 7.44
CA GLU A 110 -16.17 13.51 8.28
C GLU A 110 -16.17 12.73 9.62
N GLN A 111 -15.58 11.53 9.65
CA GLN A 111 -15.38 10.73 10.86
C GLN A 111 -14.09 11.08 11.62
N GLY A 112 -13.39 12.17 11.25
CA GLY A 112 -12.24 12.70 11.98
C GLY A 112 -10.88 12.24 11.48
N PHE A 113 -10.79 11.56 10.33
CA PHE A 113 -9.51 11.27 9.71
C PHE A 113 -8.89 12.54 9.14
N THR A 114 -7.58 12.69 9.32
CA THR A 114 -6.84 13.85 8.81
C THR A 114 -6.70 13.75 7.29
N MET A 115 -7.05 14.82 6.58
CA MET A 115 -6.86 14.92 5.12
C MET A 115 -5.38 14.80 4.73
N GLY A 116 -5.10 14.11 3.63
CA GLY A 116 -3.78 14.03 3.01
C GLY A 116 -3.58 12.73 2.24
N ASN A 117 -2.34 12.48 1.80
CA ASN A 117 -1.99 11.32 0.97
C ASN A 117 -2.36 10.00 1.64
N ASN A 118 -2.13 9.86 2.95
CA ASN A 118 -2.43 8.61 3.65
C ASN A 118 -3.93 8.30 3.72
N LEU A 119 -4.78 9.32 3.83
CA LEU A 119 -6.24 9.14 3.75
C LEU A 119 -6.66 8.78 2.31
N GLN A 120 -6.02 9.38 1.32
CA GLN A 120 -6.22 9.02 -0.08
C GLN A 120 -5.82 7.55 -0.35
N TRP A 121 -4.67 7.09 0.13
CA TRP A 121 -4.27 5.69 -0.02
C TRP A 121 -5.21 4.74 0.69
N LEU A 122 -5.64 5.06 1.92
CA LEU A 122 -6.69 4.31 2.62
C LEU A 122 -7.96 4.19 1.74
N SER A 123 -8.43 5.30 1.17
CA SER A 123 -9.61 5.30 0.31
C SER A 123 -9.44 4.47 -0.97
N GLN A 124 -8.23 4.42 -1.54
CA GLN A 124 -7.90 3.58 -2.69
C GLN A 124 -7.96 2.10 -2.33
N ILE A 125 -7.33 1.72 -1.21
CA ILE A 125 -7.29 0.36 -0.67
C ILE A 125 -8.71 -0.19 -0.47
N MET A 126 -9.62 0.62 0.07
CA MET A 126 -11.02 0.23 0.31
C MET A 126 -11.83 -0.10 -0.95
N THR A 127 -11.33 0.25 -2.14
CA THR A 127 -11.96 -0.14 -3.40
C THR A 127 -11.44 -1.46 -3.95
N PHE A 128 -10.42 -2.08 -3.34
CA PHE A 128 -9.71 -3.19 -3.97
C PHE A 128 -10.61 -4.31 -4.51
N GLU A 129 -11.58 -4.76 -3.71
CA GLU A 129 -12.53 -5.81 -4.10
C GLU A 129 -13.59 -5.33 -5.08
N SER A 130 -14.04 -4.07 -4.98
CA SER A 130 -15.15 -3.54 -5.76
C SER A 130 -15.01 -2.04 -6.04
N ALA A 131 -15.40 -1.66 -7.26
CA ALA A 131 -15.57 -0.26 -7.64
C ALA A 131 -16.81 0.39 -6.98
N ASP A 132 -17.66 -0.40 -6.32
CA ASP A 132 -18.88 0.07 -5.68
C ASP A 132 -18.62 0.53 -4.25
N TYR A 133 -19.26 1.62 -3.88
CA TYR A 133 -19.23 2.13 -2.52
C TYR A 133 -19.96 1.19 -1.57
N ASN A 134 -19.32 0.84 -0.46
CA ASN A 134 -19.88 0.04 0.62
C ASN A 134 -19.71 0.78 1.97
N PRO A 135 -20.79 1.30 2.57
CA PRO A 135 -20.70 2.01 3.85
C PRO A 135 -20.20 1.12 5.00
N GLU A 136 -20.39 -0.20 4.92
CA GLU A 136 -19.86 -1.12 5.93
C GLU A 136 -18.33 -1.11 5.98
N MET A 137 -17.66 -0.82 4.86
CA MET A 137 -16.20 -0.73 4.82
C MET A 137 -15.68 0.44 5.66
N VAL A 138 -16.40 1.58 5.66
CA VAL A 138 -16.10 2.71 6.55
C VAL A 138 -16.26 2.28 8.01
N GLY A 139 -17.35 1.57 8.34
CA GLY A 139 -17.59 1.01 9.67
C GLY A 139 -16.47 0.08 10.15
N LYS A 140 -15.97 -0.80 9.27
CA LYS A 140 -14.84 -1.70 9.58
C LYS A 140 -13.57 -0.92 9.89
N VAL A 141 -13.22 0.08 9.08
CA VAL A 141 -12.04 0.93 9.32
C VAL A 141 -12.14 1.65 10.68
N LEU A 142 -13.30 2.20 11.01
CA LEU A 142 -13.55 2.86 12.30
C LEU A 142 -13.43 1.87 13.47
N ALA A 143 -14.02 0.68 13.34
CA ALA A 143 -13.96 -0.34 14.37
C ALA A 143 -12.52 -0.80 14.65
N ILE A 144 -11.71 -1.00 13.60
CA ILE A 144 -10.30 -1.38 13.74
C ILE A 144 -9.48 -0.26 14.39
N GLN A 145 -9.68 0.99 13.95
CA GLN A 145 -8.99 2.14 14.56
C GLN A 145 -9.36 2.28 16.05
N GLN A 146 -10.64 2.11 16.38
CA GLN A 146 -11.13 2.20 17.75
C GLN A 146 -10.60 1.05 18.62
N PHE A 147 -10.55 -0.18 18.09
CA PHE A 147 -9.96 -1.33 18.78
C PHE A 147 -8.51 -1.06 19.22
N PHE A 148 -7.64 -0.61 18.31
CA PHE A 148 -6.25 -0.33 18.67
C PHE A 148 -6.12 0.83 19.65
N LYS A 149 -6.99 1.84 19.52
CA LYS A 149 -7.04 2.96 20.46
C LYS A 149 -7.42 2.49 21.87
N ASP A 150 -8.39 1.59 22.01
CA ASP A 150 -8.80 1.01 23.29
C ASP A 150 -7.69 0.13 23.91
N GLU A 151 -6.87 -0.50 23.07
CA GLU A 151 -5.65 -1.21 23.47
C GLU A 151 -4.44 -0.30 23.76
N ASN A 152 -4.66 1.02 23.79
CA ASN A 152 -3.63 2.07 23.98
C ASN A 152 -2.53 2.07 22.91
N ILE A 153 -2.81 1.54 21.71
CA ILE A 153 -1.95 1.64 20.53
C ILE A 153 -2.43 2.81 19.68
N LYS A 154 -1.64 3.89 19.66
CA LYS A 154 -1.98 5.09 18.89
C LYS A 154 -1.75 4.85 17.41
N ILE A 155 -2.81 4.94 16.61
CA ILE A 155 -2.71 4.94 15.15
C ILE A 155 -2.35 6.35 14.65
N ALA A 156 -1.17 6.50 14.06
CA ALA A 156 -0.74 7.71 13.36
C ALA A 156 -1.39 7.80 11.97
N TYR A 157 -1.48 9.02 11.41
CA TYR A 157 -2.05 9.21 10.07
C TYR A 157 -1.28 8.44 8.99
N THR A 158 0.04 8.22 9.17
CA THR A 158 0.89 7.41 8.30
C THR A 158 0.49 5.94 8.26
N GLN A 159 -0.30 5.46 9.22
CA GLN A 159 -0.76 4.08 9.35
C GLN A 159 -2.20 3.88 8.86
N TYR A 160 -2.87 4.94 8.38
CA TYR A 160 -4.21 4.80 7.77
C TYR A 160 -4.27 3.72 6.67
N PRO A 161 -3.31 3.61 5.74
CA PRO A 161 -3.33 2.54 4.74
C PRO A 161 -3.29 1.14 5.37
N THR A 162 -2.54 0.97 6.46
CA THR A 162 -2.45 -0.30 7.21
C THR A 162 -3.79 -0.66 7.86
N VAL A 163 -4.54 0.32 8.37
CA VAL A 163 -5.90 0.07 8.88
C VAL A 163 -6.84 -0.34 7.74
N GLY A 164 -6.74 0.30 6.57
CA GLY A 164 -7.51 -0.08 5.38
C GLY A 164 -7.24 -1.50 4.93
N PHE A 165 -5.97 -1.91 4.97
CA PHE A 165 -5.56 -3.27 4.65
C PHE A 165 -6.24 -4.31 5.55
N LEU A 166 -6.22 -4.08 6.87
CA LEU A 166 -6.90 -4.96 7.83
C LEU A 166 -8.42 -4.99 7.60
N ALA A 167 -9.02 -3.86 7.24
CA ALA A 167 -10.45 -3.77 6.98
C ALA A 167 -10.87 -4.60 5.75
N VAL A 168 -10.09 -4.52 4.66
CA VAL A 168 -10.38 -5.23 3.41
C VAL A 168 -10.09 -6.73 3.54
N THR A 169 -9.01 -7.12 4.21
CA THR A 169 -8.74 -8.56 4.47
C THR A 169 -9.73 -9.21 5.42
N GLY A 170 -10.55 -8.42 6.13
CA GLY A 170 -11.62 -8.92 6.98
C GLY A 170 -11.11 -9.69 8.20
N VAL A 171 -9.93 -9.34 8.71
CA VAL A 171 -9.32 -10.04 9.85
C VAL A 171 -10.22 -10.04 11.09
N GLY A 172 -10.26 -11.17 11.77
CA GLY A 172 -11.02 -11.36 13.00
C GLY A 172 -10.34 -10.79 14.24
N GLY A 173 -11.08 -10.73 15.35
CA GLY A 173 -10.58 -10.20 16.62
C GLY A 173 -9.38 -10.95 17.22
N ASN A 174 -9.22 -12.24 16.89
CA ASN A 174 -8.04 -13.03 17.26
C ASN A 174 -6.76 -12.47 16.62
N VAL A 175 -6.79 -12.22 15.30
CA VAL A 175 -5.66 -11.65 14.56
C VAL A 175 -5.34 -10.23 15.04
N LEU A 176 -6.38 -9.42 15.30
CA LEU A 176 -6.18 -8.07 15.86
C LEU A 176 -5.51 -8.12 17.25
N SER A 177 -5.89 -9.09 18.10
CA SER A 177 -5.27 -9.27 19.42
C SER A 177 -3.82 -9.75 19.32
N GLU A 178 -3.51 -10.59 18.33
CA GLU A 178 -2.14 -11.01 18.04
C GLU A 178 -1.27 -9.83 17.58
N ILE A 179 -1.79 -8.97 16.71
CA ILE A 179 -1.12 -7.73 16.29
C ILE A 179 -0.82 -6.84 17.50
N VAL A 180 -1.73 -6.73 18.48
CA VAL A 180 -1.51 -5.99 19.73
C VAL A 180 -0.32 -6.57 20.50
N SER A 181 -0.30 -7.90 20.68
CA SER A 181 0.79 -8.61 21.37
C SER A 181 2.13 -8.36 20.68
N ASN A 182 2.18 -8.58 19.37
CA ASN A 182 3.38 -8.42 18.55
C ASN A 182 3.87 -6.96 18.53
N THR A 183 2.94 -5.99 18.48
CA THR A 183 3.29 -4.56 18.57
C THR A 183 3.99 -4.24 19.89
N ARG A 184 3.44 -4.70 21.01
CA ARG A 184 4.00 -4.46 22.35
C ARG A 184 5.36 -5.14 22.51
N GLU A 185 5.53 -6.35 21.99
CA GLU A 185 6.82 -7.04 22.00
C GLU A 185 7.88 -6.25 21.21
N LEU A 186 7.53 -5.80 20.00
CA LEU A 186 8.44 -5.00 19.18
C LEU A 186 8.79 -3.68 19.86
N GLU A 187 7.83 -2.94 20.41
CA GLU A 187 8.09 -1.68 21.13
C GLU A 187 9.06 -1.82 22.32
N ASN A 188 9.08 -3.00 22.97
CA ASN A 188 10.01 -3.31 24.05
C ASN A 188 11.44 -3.61 23.54
N HIS A 189 11.60 -3.91 22.26
CA HIS A 189 12.91 -4.13 21.65
C HIS A 189 13.67 -2.81 21.44
N LYS A 190 14.98 -2.80 21.73
CA LYS A 190 15.81 -1.57 21.73
C LYS A 190 15.78 -0.81 20.39
N ILE A 191 15.66 -1.52 19.28
CA ILE A 191 15.61 -0.94 17.92
C ILE A 191 14.34 -0.10 17.73
N PHE A 192 13.17 -0.61 18.15
CA PHE A 192 11.88 0.05 17.93
C PHE A 192 11.54 1.14 18.96
N ARG A 193 12.34 1.29 20.03
CA ARG A 193 12.17 2.43 20.97
C ARG A 193 12.21 3.80 20.27
N TRP A 194 12.92 3.90 19.14
CA TRP A 194 13.02 5.10 18.31
C TRP A 194 12.09 5.10 17.09
N TYR A 195 11.38 3.99 16.84
CA TYR A 195 10.54 3.77 15.66
C TYR A 195 9.21 3.10 16.02
N LYS A 196 8.55 3.60 17.07
CA LYS A 196 7.27 3.05 17.55
C LYS A 196 6.20 2.98 16.46
N ASP A 197 6.18 3.97 15.56
CA ASP A 197 5.27 3.99 14.41
C ASP A 197 5.53 2.84 13.41
N MET A 198 6.77 2.31 13.37
CA MET A 198 7.08 1.10 12.60
C MET A 198 6.68 -0.18 13.34
N ALA A 199 6.70 -0.21 14.68
CA ALA A 199 6.39 -1.41 15.45
C ALA A 199 4.99 -1.96 15.10
N PHE A 200 3.98 -1.09 15.05
CA PHE A 200 2.62 -1.48 14.64
C PHE A 200 2.60 -2.01 13.20
N SER A 201 3.16 -1.26 12.24
CA SER A 201 3.15 -1.64 10.83
C SER A 201 3.93 -2.93 10.57
N THR A 202 4.98 -3.20 11.35
CA THR A 202 5.77 -4.43 11.30
C THR A 202 5.03 -5.59 11.94
N ALA A 203 4.38 -5.38 13.09
CA ALA A 203 3.53 -6.39 13.73
C ALA A 203 2.39 -6.83 12.81
N VAL A 204 1.76 -5.88 12.11
CA VAL A 204 0.74 -6.19 11.09
C VAL A 204 1.34 -7.05 9.99
N GLN A 205 2.47 -6.66 9.39
CA GLN A 205 3.10 -7.45 8.33
C GLN A 205 3.49 -8.86 8.77
N LEU A 206 4.10 -9.00 9.95
CA LEU A 206 4.50 -10.30 10.50
C LEU A 206 3.28 -11.20 10.73
N THR A 207 2.27 -10.66 11.42
CA THR A 207 1.05 -11.42 11.73
C THR A 207 0.34 -11.79 10.43
N MET A 208 0.17 -10.85 9.49
CA MET A 208 -0.51 -11.14 8.24
C MET A 208 0.21 -12.21 7.41
N ALA A 209 1.55 -12.20 7.36
CA ALA A 209 2.34 -13.22 6.68
C ALA A 209 2.10 -14.63 7.24
N ASP A 210 1.95 -14.77 8.56
CA ASP A 210 1.67 -16.04 9.22
C ASP A 210 0.24 -16.54 8.97
N HIS A 211 -0.68 -15.64 8.59
CA HIS A 211 -2.09 -15.93 8.33
C HIS A 211 -2.46 -15.96 6.83
N ILE A 212 -1.49 -15.88 5.91
CA ILE A 212 -1.76 -15.92 4.44
C ILE A 212 -2.40 -17.24 4.02
N GLU A 213 -2.02 -18.38 4.63
CA GLU A 213 -2.49 -19.71 4.21
C GLU A 213 -3.98 -19.96 4.51
N ASP A 214 -4.56 -19.23 5.47
CA ASP A 214 -5.97 -19.37 5.88
C ASP A 214 -6.94 -18.47 5.09
N GLN A 215 -6.43 -17.73 4.08
CA GLN A 215 -7.23 -16.77 3.30
C GLN A 215 -7.58 -17.27 1.89
N ASP A 216 -8.71 -16.79 1.36
CA ASP A 216 -9.08 -17.03 -0.04
C ASP A 216 -8.04 -16.40 -1.00
N VAL A 217 -7.89 -16.97 -2.20
CA VAL A 217 -6.85 -16.61 -3.19
C VAL A 217 -6.90 -15.13 -3.57
N ALA A 218 -8.09 -14.53 -3.62
CA ALA A 218 -8.28 -13.10 -3.86
C ALA A 218 -7.66 -12.25 -2.74
N ASN A 219 -7.86 -12.65 -1.48
CA ASN A 219 -7.31 -12.01 -0.29
C ASN A 219 -5.79 -12.22 -0.21
N VAL A 220 -5.28 -13.39 -0.58
CA VAL A 220 -3.84 -13.64 -0.69
C VAL A 220 -3.18 -12.71 -1.70
N THR A 221 -3.76 -12.60 -2.91
CA THR A 221 -3.21 -11.71 -3.97
C THR A 221 -3.21 -10.25 -3.52
N PHE A 222 -4.26 -9.82 -2.82
CA PHE A 222 -4.33 -8.49 -2.22
C PHE A 222 -3.25 -8.25 -1.18
N SER A 223 -3.16 -9.16 -0.20
CA SER A 223 -2.21 -9.09 0.91
C SER A 223 -0.79 -9.01 0.41
N THR A 224 -0.39 -9.89 -0.50
CA THR A 224 0.95 -9.85 -1.09
C THR A 224 1.21 -8.56 -1.89
N SER A 225 0.21 -8.01 -2.60
CA SER A 225 0.36 -6.77 -3.36
C SER A 225 0.55 -5.56 -2.44
N LEU A 226 -0.22 -5.49 -1.35
CA LEU A 226 -0.08 -4.41 -0.36
C LEU A 226 1.17 -4.53 0.49
N GLU A 227 1.57 -5.73 0.89
CA GLU A 227 2.87 -5.96 1.53
C GLU A 227 4.01 -5.44 0.66
N THR A 228 3.97 -5.74 -0.64
CA THR A 228 4.96 -5.24 -1.61
C THR A 228 4.99 -3.71 -1.64
N LEU A 229 3.82 -3.06 -1.65
CA LEU A 229 3.71 -1.61 -1.62
C LEU A 229 4.24 -1.01 -0.31
N MET A 230 3.86 -1.57 0.83
CA MET A 230 4.29 -1.11 2.15
C MET A 230 5.80 -1.27 2.34
N GLN A 231 6.38 -2.41 1.96
CA GLN A 231 7.83 -2.65 2.02
C GLN A 231 8.60 -1.66 1.14
N ALA A 232 8.11 -1.40 -0.07
CA ALA A 232 8.74 -0.45 -0.98
C ALA A 232 8.69 0.99 -0.46
N GLN A 233 7.58 1.41 0.14
CA GLN A 233 7.45 2.71 0.79
C GLN A 233 8.41 2.84 2.00
N GLN A 234 8.51 1.81 2.83
CA GLN A 234 9.44 1.77 3.97
C GLN A 234 10.91 1.81 3.53
N ALA A 235 11.27 1.08 2.48
CA ALA A 235 12.62 1.12 1.91
C ALA A 235 12.97 2.51 1.37
N ALA A 236 12.03 3.19 0.71
CA ALA A 236 12.21 4.57 0.25
C ALA A 236 12.42 5.56 1.42
N MET A 237 11.64 5.42 2.49
CA MET A 237 11.78 6.23 3.71
C MET A 237 13.16 6.05 4.36
N MET A 238 13.65 4.82 4.53
CA MET A 238 14.99 4.57 5.09
C MET A 238 16.12 5.23 4.28
N VAL A 239 16.00 5.25 2.95
CA VAL A 239 17.00 5.90 2.07
C VAL A 239 16.98 7.43 2.21
N SER A 240 15.79 8.03 2.35
CA SER A 240 15.66 9.48 2.53
C SER A 240 16.30 9.98 3.83
N ILE A 241 16.20 9.19 4.91
CA ILE A 241 16.83 9.48 6.21
C ILE A 241 18.36 9.39 6.09
N ASN A 242 18.89 8.36 5.41
CA ASN A 242 20.34 8.23 5.19
C ASN A 242 20.91 9.39 4.36
N ALA A 243 20.17 9.87 3.34
CA ALA A 243 20.58 11.04 2.57
C ALA A 243 20.57 12.34 3.41
N ALA A 244 19.57 12.51 4.29
CA ALA A 244 19.51 13.64 5.21
C ALA A 244 20.66 13.60 6.24
N ILE A 245 20.95 12.43 6.80
CA ILE A 245 22.08 12.23 7.74
C ILE A 245 23.40 12.57 7.05
N ILE A 246 23.64 12.08 5.83
CA ILE A 246 24.85 12.40 5.05
C ILE A 246 24.93 13.91 4.78
N SER A 247 23.82 14.58 4.48
CA SER A 247 23.82 16.03 4.26
C SER A 247 24.10 16.82 5.55
N THR A 248 23.68 16.34 6.72
CA THR A 248 23.93 16.98 8.01
C THR A 248 25.29 16.66 8.62
N THR A 249 25.93 15.56 8.22
CA THR A 249 27.31 15.23 8.62
C THR A 249 28.36 15.77 7.65
N SER A 250 27.93 16.37 6.53
CA SER A 250 28.79 17.02 5.53
C SER A 250 28.83 18.56 5.65
N THR A 251 28.38 19.13 6.78
CA THR A 251 28.53 20.54 7.17
C THR A 251 29.24 20.64 8.50
#